data_AF-A0A2E5AE53-F1
#
_entry.id   AF-A0A2E5AE53-F1
#
_cell.length_a   1.000
_cell.length_b   1.000
_cell.length_c   1.000
_cell.angle_alpha   90.00
_cell.angle_beta   90.00
_cell.angle_gamma   90.00
#
_symmetry.space_group_name_H-M   'P 1'
#
loop_
_entity.id
_entity.type
_entity.pdbx_description
1 polymer ?
#
loop_
_entity_poly.entity_id
_entity_poly.type
_entity_poly.pdbx_seq_one_letter_code
_entity_poly.pdbx_strand_id
1 'polypeptide(L)'
;MQMDAFQGAARLIGMSDAIWARHAHPLSVWSRMLAAPLIFICLWSPVWIGWYGVGLIGMAILWMWLNPRLTPPPKTGRSWASKGVIGERIFINRKAVPVPVGYKRAALLTSALSALFMLGFILAYIRLDVLAAALAWHGSAVAKYWFVDRMALLAETMKDRHPVYAAWLAGDWSATLDEAGETAESS
;
A
#
# COMPACT_ATOMS: atom_id res chain seq x y z
N MET A 1 -15.93 8.88 18.28
CA MET A 1 -14.71 8.25 17.73
C MET A 1 -14.62 8.60 16.24
N GLN A 2 -13.85 9.62 15.88
CA GLN A 2 -13.74 10.07 14.48
C GLN A 2 -12.77 9.11 13.75
N MET A 3 -13.31 8.22 12.91
CA MET A 3 -12.51 7.29 12.10
C MET A 3 -11.61 8.09 11.15
N ASP A 4 -10.33 7.77 11.16
CA ASP A 4 -9.38 8.33 10.22
C ASP A 4 -9.56 7.68 8.84
N ALA A 5 -9.42 8.45 7.76
CA ALA A 5 -9.65 7.98 6.40
C ALA A 5 -8.79 6.75 6.04
N PHE A 6 -7.55 6.69 6.55
CA PHE A 6 -6.65 5.55 6.36
C PHE A 6 -7.13 4.28 7.07
N GLN A 7 -7.67 4.42 8.29
CA GLN A 7 -8.24 3.29 9.05
C GLN A 7 -9.53 2.79 8.40
N GLY A 8 -10.39 3.70 7.94
CA GLY A 8 -11.60 3.37 7.19
C GLY A 8 -11.30 2.61 5.90
N ALA A 9 -10.34 3.11 5.10
CA ALA A 9 -9.90 2.44 3.87
C ALA A 9 -9.39 1.03 4.13
N ALA A 10 -8.53 0.82 5.13
CA ALA A 10 -7.99 -0.50 5.48
C ALA A 10 -9.07 -1.50 5.91
N ARG A 11 -10.08 -1.05 6.69
CA ARG A 11 -11.21 -1.90 7.09
C ARG A 11 -12.11 -2.27 5.90
N LEU A 12 -12.37 -1.34 4.99
CA LEU A 12 -13.20 -1.60 3.79
C LEU A 12 -12.61 -2.69 2.88
N ILE A 13 -11.29 -2.76 2.77
CA ILE A 13 -10.60 -3.81 1.98
C ILE A 13 -10.35 -5.10 2.76
N GLY A 14 -10.84 -5.19 4.00
CA GLY A 14 -10.77 -6.38 4.86
C GLY A 14 -9.35 -6.73 5.29
N MET A 15 -8.51 -5.75 5.61
CA MET A 15 -7.13 -5.99 6.07
C MET A 15 -7.10 -6.43 7.54
N SER A 16 -7.27 -7.74 7.78
CA SER A 16 -6.96 -8.35 9.09
C SER A 16 -5.46 -8.37 9.36
N ASP A 17 -5.06 -8.61 10.61
CA ASP A 17 -3.65 -8.70 11.00
C ASP A 17 -2.90 -9.79 10.22
N ALA A 18 -3.57 -10.93 9.97
CA ALA A 18 -3.04 -12.00 9.14
C ALA A 18 -2.80 -11.55 7.69
N ILE A 19 -3.70 -10.74 7.11
CA ILE A 19 -3.53 -10.21 5.75
C ILE A 19 -2.43 -9.16 5.73
N TRP A 20 -2.30 -8.31 6.75
CA TRP A 20 -1.19 -7.37 6.89
C TRP A 20 0.17 -8.08 6.88
N ALA A 21 0.29 -9.19 7.61
CA ALA A 21 1.51 -9.99 7.64
C ALA A 21 1.89 -10.53 6.25
N ARG A 22 0.90 -11.07 5.51
CA ARG A 22 1.09 -11.57 4.14
C ARG A 22 1.38 -10.44 3.16
N HIS A 23 0.75 -9.28 3.33
CA HIS A 23 0.95 -8.08 2.52
C HIS A 23 2.40 -7.58 2.57
N ALA A 24 3.08 -7.76 3.71
CA ALA A 24 4.48 -7.38 3.91
C ALA A 24 5.48 -8.30 3.19
N HIS A 25 5.03 -9.42 2.61
CA HIS A 25 5.91 -10.34 1.91
C HIS A 25 6.53 -9.66 0.68
N PRO A 26 7.87 -9.67 0.48
CA PRO A 26 8.53 -8.96 -0.61
C PRO A 26 7.97 -9.34 -1.98
N LEU A 27 7.73 -10.63 -2.23
CA LEU A 27 7.11 -11.08 -3.49
C LEU A 27 5.72 -10.47 -3.71
N SER A 28 4.89 -10.32 -2.66
CA SER A 28 3.57 -9.66 -2.78
C SER A 28 3.74 -8.20 -3.16
N VAL A 29 4.66 -7.49 -2.49
CA VAL A 29 4.93 -6.08 -2.77
C VAL A 29 5.42 -5.89 -4.21
N TRP A 30 6.50 -6.56 -4.60
CA TRP A 30 7.10 -6.41 -5.93
C TRP A 30 6.16 -6.82 -7.05
N SER A 31 5.39 -7.90 -6.89
CA SER A 31 4.44 -8.32 -7.92
C SER A 31 3.25 -7.37 -8.06
N ARG A 32 2.83 -6.65 -7.01
CA ARG A 32 1.85 -5.54 -7.14
C ARG A 32 2.44 -4.32 -7.82
N MET A 33 3.70 -4.00 -7.52
CA MET A 33 4.44 -2.91 -8.18
C MET A 33 4.59 -3.19 -9.67
N LEU A 34 4.91 -4.42 -10.05
CA LEU A 34 4.96 -4.88 -11.45
C LEU A 34 3.58 -5.05 -12.09
N ALA A 35 2.54 -5.34 -11.32
CA ALA A 35 1.18 -5.40 -11.84
C ALA A 35 0.64 -4.01 -12.21
N ALA A 36 1.12 -2.93 -11.60
CA ALA A 36 0.67 -1.58 -11.91
C ALA A 36 0.81 -1.20 -13.41
N PRO A 37 1.97 -1.39 -14.08
CA PRO A 37 2.06 -1.15 -15.53
C PRO A 37 1.22 -2.13 -16.36
N LEU A 38 1.00 -3.36 -15.88
CA LEU A 38 0.10 -4.30 -16.57
C LEU A 38 -1.35 -3.85 -16.49
N ILE A 39 -1.78 -3.34 -15.33
CA ILE A 39 -3.11 -2.73 -15.17
C ILE A 39 -3.28 -1.55 -16.11
N PHE A 40 -2.25 -0.69 -16.22
CA PHE A 40 -2.24 0.38 -17.21
C PHE A 40 -2.51 -0.18 -18.61
N ILE A 41 -1.79 -1.21 -19.06
CA ILE A 41 -2.04 -1.83 -20.38
C ILE A 41 -3.47 -2.41 -20.48
N CYS A 42 -3.94 -3.12 -19.44
CA CYS A 42 -5.28 -3.73 -19.42
C CYS A 42 -6.40 -2.70 -19.57
N LEU A 43 -6.23 -1.48 -19.07
CA LEU A 43 -7.25 -0.44 -19.22
C LEU A 43 -7.49 -0.05 -20.69
N TRP A 44 -6.52 -0.26 -21.59
CA TRP A 44 -6.65 0.04 -23.02
C TRP A 44 -7.21 -1.15 -23.80
N SER A 45 -7.31 -2.32 -23.18
CA SER A 45 -7.79 -3.52 -23.86
C SER A 45 -9.21 -3.39 -24.45
N PRO A 46 -10.17 -2.63 -23.88
CA PRO A 46 -11.45 -2.42 -24.54
C PRO A 46 -11.34 -1.72 -25.91
N VAL A 47 -10.29 -0.92 -26.12
CA VAL A 47 -10.01 -0.25 -27.40
C VAL A 47 -9.53 -1.24 -28.45
N TRP A 48 -8.77 -2.27 -28.05
CA TRP A 48 -8.16 -3.24 -28.97
C TRP A 48 -9.06 -4.44 -29.25
N ILE A 49 -9.71 -4.96 -28.21
CA ILE A 49 -10.43 -6.25 -28.25
C ILE A 49 -11.89 -6.13 -27.80
N GLY A 50 -12.42 -4.91 -27.71
CA GLY A 50 -13.83 -4.66 -27.39
C GLY A 50 -14.22 -5.18 -26.01
N TRP A 51 -15.39 -5.81 -25.90
CA TRP A 51 -15.95 -6.22 -24.61
C TRP A 51 -15.09 -7.26 -23.85
N TYR A 52 -14.27 -8.05 -24.56
CA TYR A 52 -13.32 -8.98 -23.94
C TYR A 52 -12.28 -8.25 -23.07
N GLY A 53 -11.98 -6.98 -23.37
CA GLY A 53 -11.06 -6.17 -22.57
C GLY A 53 -11.55 -5.91 -21.14
N VAL A 54 -12.86 -5.89 -20.92
CA VAL A 54 -13.45 -5.78 -19.57
C VAL A 54 -13.01 -6.95 -18.69
N GLY A 55 -12.89 -8.15 -19.28
CA GLY A 55 -12.38 -9.33 -18.58
C GLY A 55 -10.93 -9.17 -18.11
N LEU A 56 -10.06 -8.55 -18.92
CA LEU A 56 -8.67 -8.28 -18.54
C LEU A 56 -8.57 -7.26 -17.40
N ILE A 57 -9.39 -6.21 -17.43
CA ILE A 57 -9.49 -5.24 -16.32
C ILE A 57 -9.95 -5.96 -15.04
N GLY A 58 -10.98 -6.80 -15.14
CA GLY A 58 -11.48 -7.60 -14.01
C GLY A 58 -10.40 -8.52 -13.42
N MET A 59 -9.62 -9.19 -14.27
CA MET A 59 -8.50 -10.05 -13.84
C MET A 59 -7.40 -9.25 -13.15
N ALA A 60 -7.10 -8.04 -13.63
CA ALA A 60 -6.10 -7.16 -13.02
C ALA A 60 -6.54 -6.67 -11.64
N ILE A 61 -7.82 -6.30 -11.47
CA ILE A 61 -8.43 -5.96 -10.17
C ILE A 61 -8.38 -7.18 -9.23
N LEU A 62 -8.78 -8.36 -9.72
CA LEU A 62 -8.75 -9.59 -8.96
C LEU A 62 -7.34 -9.93 -8.48
N TRP A 63 -6.32 -9.74 -9.33
CA TRP A 63 -4.93 -9.93 -8.94
C TRP A 63 -4.54 -9.02 -7.78
N MET A 64 -4.87 -7.72 -7.84
CA MET A 64 -4.55 -6.79 -6.76
C MET A 64 -5.20 -7.17 -5.42
N TRP A 65 -6.41 -7.74 -5.47
CA TRP A 65 -7.09 -8.25 -4.29
C TRP A 65 -6.53 -9.58 -3.78
N LEU A 66 -6.23 -10.53 -4.68
CA LEU A 66 -5.80 -11.88 -4.34
C LEU A 66 -4.33 -11.91 -3.89
N ASN A 67 -3.48 -11.06 -4.48
CA ASN A 67 -2.05 -11.02 -4.23
C ASN A 67 -1.64 -11.00 -2.74
N PRO A 68 -2.14 -10.09 -1.88
CA PRO A 68 -1.79 -10.07 -0.47
C PRO A 68 -2.37 -11.24 0.34
N ARG A 69 -3.18 -12.10 -0.29
CA ARG A 69 -3.77 -13.31 0.31
C ARG A 69 -3.02 -14.56 -0.11
N LEU A 70 -2.23 -14.55 -1.18
CA LEU A 70 -1.53 -15.74 -1.69
C LEU A 70 -0.18 -15.99 -1.02
N THR A 71 0.57 -14.96 -0.66
CA THR A 71 1.91 -15.10 -0.09
C THR A 71 1.88 -15.44 1.40
N PRO A 72 2.76 -16.32 1.91
CA PRO A 72 2.90 -16.47 3.36
C PRO A 72 3.43 -15.17 4.01
N PRO A 73 3.30 -15.00 5.34
CA PRO A 73 4.05 -13.96 6.05
C PRO A 73 5.56 -14.12 5.81
N PRO A 74 6.33 -13.03 5.62
CA PRO A 74 7.77 -13.14 5.40
C PRO A 74 8.50 -13.50 6.69
N LYS A 75 9.57 -14.29 6.57
CA LYS A 75 10.40 -14.71 7.73
C LYS A 75 11.09 -13.56 8.44
N THR A 76 11.30 -12.43 7.75
CA THR A 76 11.89 -11.21 8.33
C THR A 76 11.19 -9.99 7.74
N GLY A 77 11.02 -8.95 8.56
CA GLY A 77 10.44 -7.66 8.13
C GLY A 77 11.48 -6.65 7.63
N ARG A 78 12.74 -7.07 7.42
CA ARG A 78 13.88 -6.14 7.25
C ARG A 78 14.12 -5.65 5.82
N SER A 79 13.47 -6.26 4.82
CA SER A 79 13.60 -5.82 3.43
C SER A 79 12.94 -4.44 3.24
N TRP A 80 13.39 -3.65 2.26
CA TRP A 80 12.75 -2.37 1.92
C TRP A 80 11.24 -2.53 1.67
N ALA A 81 10.86 -3.57 0.92
CA ALA A 81 9.47 -3.88 0.61
C ALA A 81 8.64 -4.16 1.87
N SER A 82 9.15 -5.00 2.77
CA SER A 82 8.47 -5.33 4.03
C SER A 82 8.38 -4.12 4.95
N LYS A 83 9.46 -3.34 5.06
CA LYS A 83 9.48 -2.10 5.85
C LYS A 83 8.48 -1.08 5.34
N GLY A 84 8.31 -0.96 4.02
CA GLY A 84 7.29 -0.10 3.42
C GLY A 84 5.90 -0.42 3.96
N VAL A 85 5.53 -1.71 3.94
CA VAL A 85 4.24 -2.17 4.47
C VAL A 85 4.12 -2.03 5.99
N ILE A 86 5.17 -2.40 6.73
CA ILE A 86 5.21 -2.23 8.19
C ILE A 86 5.02 -0.75 8.55
N GLY A 87 5.70 0.15 7.83
CA GLY A 87 5.57 1.59 8.00
C GLY A 87 4.17 2.11 7.70
N GLU A 88 3.50 1.59 6.66
CA GLU A 88 2.10 1.89 6.38
C GLU A 88 1.22 1.50 7.58
N ARG A 89 1.42 0.30 8.16
CA ARG A 89 0.67 -0.16 9.34
C ARG A 89 0.94 0.70 10.57
N ILE A 90 2.20 1.07 10.83
CA ILE A 90 2.58 2.01 11.90
C ILE A 90 1.91 3.36 11.69
N PHE A 91 1.88 3.87 10.46
CA PHE A 91 1.24 5.14 10.14
C PHE A 91 -0.27 5.11 10.36
N ILE A 92 -0.94 4.00 10.07
CA ILE A 92 -2.37 3.82 10.38
C ILE A 92 -2.61 3.90 11.89
N ASN A 93 -1.69 3.36 12.69
CA ASN A 93 -1.76 3.36 14.16
C ASN A 93 -1.24 4.66 14.81
N ARG A 94 -0.93 5.70 14.03
CA ARG A 94 -0.31 6.95 14.49
C ARG A 94 -1.11 7.76 15.52
N LYS A 95 -2.39 7.43 15.72
CA LYS A 95 -3.22 8.04 16.78
C LYS A 95 -2.91 7.44 18.14
N ALA A 96 -2.65 6.13 18.19
CA ALA A 96 -2.32 5.40 19.41
C ALA A 96 -0.83 5.55 19.75
N VAL A 97 0.04 5.35 18.75
CA VAL A 97 1.50 5.58 18.89
C VAL A 97 1.92 6.74 18.00
N PRO A 98 2.18 7.95 18.53
CA PRO A 98 2.47 9.12 17.72
C PRO A 98 3.72 8.96 16.84
N VAL A 99 3.57 9.24 15.53
CA VAL A 99 4.69 9.27 14.57
C VAL A 99 5.24 10.70 14.39
N PRO A 100 6.53 10.88 14.05
CA PRO A 100 7.11 12.20 13.82
C PRO A 100 6.39 13.00 12.73
N VAL A 101 6.28 14.32 12.93
CA VAL A 101 5.50 15.21 12.04
C VAL A 101 6.01 15.22 10.59
N GLY A 102 7.32 15.04 10.38
CA GLY A 102 7.92 14.98 9.04
C GLY A 102 7.32 13.85 8.19
N TYR A 103 7.10 12.67 8.77
CA TYR A 103 6.48 11.54 8.07
C TYR A 103 5.00 11.78 7.76
N LYS A 104 4.26 12.48 8.64
CA LYS A 104 2.88 12.90 8.36
C LYS A 104 2.80 13.83 7.16
N ARG A 105 3.67 14.85 7.12
CA ARG A 105 3.74 15.78 5.98
C ARG A 105 4.15 15.07 4.70
N ALA A 106 5.14 14.19 4.75
CA ALA A 106 5.59 13.42 3.59
C ALA A 106 4.49 12.48 3.06
N ALA A 107 3.77 11.79 3.95
CA ALA A 107 2.65 10.93 3.59
C ALA A 107 1.53 11.72 2.89
N LEU A 108 1.15 12.88 3.44
CA LEU A 108 0.15 13.76 2.85
C LEU A 108 0.59 14.30 1.48
N LEU A 109 1.82 14.81 1.37
CA LEU A 109 2.36 15.36 0.13
C LEU A 109 2.40 14.32 -0.99
N THR A 110 2.98 13.15 -0.72
CA THR A 110 3.12 12.08 -1.71
C THR A 110 1.77 11.50 -2.12
N SER A 111 0.83 11.40 -1.18
CA SER A 111 -0.55 10.96 -1.46
C SER A 111 -1.31 12.00 -2.30
N ALA A 112 -1.18 13.29 -1.99
CA ALA A 112 -1.79 14.38 -2.76
C ALA A 112 -1.22 14.45 -4.18
N LEU A 113 0.10 14.29 -4.32
CA LEU A 113 0.77 14.25 -5.62
C LEU A 113 0.31 13.05 -6.45
N SER A 114 0.23 11.86 -5.84
CA SER A 114 -0.30 10.67 -6.50
C SER A 114 -1.74 10.87 -6.95
N ALA A 115 -2.60 11.45 -6.11
CA ALA A 115 -3.99 11.73 -6.47
C ALA A 115 -4.11 12.75 -7.62
N LEU A 116 -3.29 13.81 -7.61
CA LEU A 116 -3.25 14.82 -8.67
C LEU A 116 -2.85 14.19 -10.01
N PHE A 117 -1.80 13.38 -10.02
CA PHE A 117 -1.37 12.66 -11.22
C PHE A 117 -2.42 11.63 -11.69
N MET A 118 -3.10 10.95 -10.75
CA MET A 118 -4.19 10.04 -11.09
C MET A 118 -5.37 10.78 -11.73
N LEU A 119 -5.69 12.00 -11.28
CA LEU A 119 -6.69 12.83 -11.95
C LEU A 119 -6.26 13.20 -13.38
N GLY A 120 -4.99 13.59 -13.57
CA GLY A 120 -4.43 13.82 -14.90
C GLY A 120 -4.53 12.58 -15.80
N PHE A 121 -4.24 11.41 -15.26
CA PHE A 121 -4.41 10.13 -15.95
C PHE A 121 -5.85 9.90 -16.39
N ILE A 122 -6.83 10.10 -15.50
CA ILE A 122 -8.26 9.94 -15.84
C ILE A 122 -8.65 10.89 -16.98
N LEU A 123 -8.24 12.16 -16.89
CA LEU A 123 -8.55 13.18 -17.91
C LEU A 123 -7.92 12.87 -19.27
N ALA A 124 -6.70 12.32 -19.29
CA ALA A 124 -6.02 11.89 -20.50
C ALA A 124 -6.63 10.60 -21.08
N TYR A 125 -6.99 9.65 -20.21
CA TYR A 125 -7.64 8.39 -20.58
C TYR A 125 -8.99 8.63 -21.25
N ILE A 126 -9.83 9.53 -20.72
CA ILE A 126 -11.12 9.91 -21.34
C ILE A 126 -10.92 10.51 -22.74
N ARG A 127 -9.80 11.21 -22.97
CA ARG A 127 -9.43 11.77 -24.27
C ARG A 127 -8.72 10.79 -25.20
N LEU A 128 -8.46 9.57 -24.73
CA LEU A 128 -7.65 8.55 -25.42
C LEU A 128 -6.23 9.05 -25.78
N ASP A 129 -5.71 10.03 -25.03
CA ASP A 129 -4.32 10.49 -25.18
C ASP A 129 -3.39 9.56 -24.40
N VAL A 130 -2.83 8.58 -25.12
CA VAL A 130 -2.00 7.52 -24.54
C VAL A 130 -0.73 8.09 -23.90
N LEU A 131 -0.10 9.09 -24.51
CA LEU A 131 1.16 9.64 -24.02
C LEU A 131 0.93 10.44 -22.74
N ALA A 132 -0.07 11.33 -22.73
CA ALA A 132 -0.42 12.09 -21.53
C ALA A 132 -0.86 11.16 -20.40
N ALA A 133 -1.64 10.11 -20.70
CA ALA A 133 -2.05 9.12 -19.71
C ALA A 133 -0.85 8.34 -19.15
N ALA A 134 0.09 7.91 -20.00
CA ALA A 134 1.29 7.21 -19.56
C ALA A 134 2.17 8.08 -18.64
N LEU A 135 2.39 9.35 -19.00
CA LEU A 135 3.15 10.31 -18.20
C LEU A 135 2.47 10.57 -16.84
N ALA A 136 1.16 10.79 -16.84
CA ALA A 136 0.40 11.03 -15.61
C ALA A 136 0.37 9.78 -14.72
N TRP A 137 0.14 8.60 -15.28
CA TRP A 137 0.22 7.33 -14.54
C TRP A 137 1.62 7.13 -13.93
N HIS A 138 2.67 7.40 -14.70
CA HIS A 138 4.05 7.28 -14.23
C HIS A 138 4.34 8.25 -13.08
N GLY A 139 3.89 9.50 -13.16
CA GLY A 139 3.98 10.48 -12.07
C GLY A 139 3.28 9.99 -10.80
N SER A 140 2.09 9.39 -10.93
CA SER A 140 1.38 8.79 -9.79
C SER A 140 2.15 7.60 -9.21
N ALA A 141 2.72 6.74 -10.04
CA ALA A 141 3.52 5.60 -9.60
C ALA A 141 4.77 6.05 -8.82
N VAL A 142 5.51 7.03 -9.34
CA VAL A 142 6.68 7.63 -8.66
C VAL A 142 6.29 8.22 -7.31
N ALA A 143 5.18 8.96 -7.23
CA ALA A 143 4.69 9.51 -5.97
C ALA A 143 4.33 8.40 -4.97
N LYS A 144 3.72 7.29 -5.42
CA LYS A 144 3.43 6.14 -4.57
C LYS A 144 4.71 5.41 -4.13
N TYR A 145 5.73 5.27 -4.99
CA TYR A 145 7.02 4.69 -4.60
C TYR A 145 7.73 5.56 -3.56
N TRP A 146 7.67 6.88 -3.72
CA TRP A 146 8.20 7.80 -2.72
C TRP A 146 7.46 7.66 -1.39
N PHE A 147 6.13 7.54 -1.40
CA PHE A 147 5.36 7.25 -0.18
C PHE A 147 5.86 5.97 0.51
N VAL A 148 6.00 4.86 -0.23
CA VAL A 148 6.46 3.58 0.31
C VAL A 148 7.85 3.70 0.90
N ASP A 149 8.74 4.45 0.26
CA ASP A 149 10.07 4.73 0.78
C ASP A 149 10.03 5.51 2.12
N ARG A 150 9.17 6.53 2.23
CA ARG A 150 8.95 7.25 3.50
C ARG A 150 8.39 6.34 4.59
N MET A 151 7.55 5.38 4.24
CA MET A 151 7.05 4.37 5.18
C MET A 151 8.15 3.40 5.60
N ALA A 152 9.04 3.00 4.69
CA ALA A 152 10.16 2.14 5.03
C ALA A 152 11.12 2.82 6.03
N LEU A 153 11.39 4.11 5.84
CA LEU A 153 12.17 4.92 6.79
C LEU A 153 11.43 5.12 8.12
N LEU A 154 10.10 5.30 8.08
CA LEU A 154 9.28 5.39 9.29
C LEU A 154 9.38 4.10 10.11
N ALA A 155 9.31 2.92 9.47
CA ALA A 155 9.43 1.64 10.16
C ALA A 155 10.76 1.51 10.90
N GLU A 156 11.87 1.90 10.27
CA GLU A 156 13.19 1.94 10.92
C GLU A 156 13.26 2.96 12.07
N THR A 157 12.65 4.14 11.89
CA THR A 157 12.63 5.19 12.92
C THR A 157 11.84 4.77 14.15
N MET A 158 10.80 3.96 13.96
CA MET A 158 9.85 3.58 15.02
C MET A 158 10.18 2.23 15.66
N LYS A 159 11.19 1.49 15.19
CA LYS A 159 11.48 0.13 15.66
C LYS A 159 11.71 0.03 17.17
N ASP A 160 12.35 1.03 17.76
CA ASP A 160 12.68 1.07 19.20
C ASP A 160 11.62 1.81 20.02
N ARG A 161 10.52 2.26 19.38
CA ARG A 161 9.44 3.01 20.04
C ARG A 161 8.35 2.12 20.62
N HIS A 162 8.22 0.89 20.14
CA HIS A 162 7.23 -0.06 20.63
C HIS A 162 7.67 -1.51 20.37
N PRO A 163 7.52 -2.45 21.32
CA PRO A 163 7.96 -3.84 21.16
C PRO A 163 7.31 -4.55 19.96
N VAL A 164 6.03 -4.28 19.67
CA VAL A 164 5.32 -4.83 18.49
C VAL A 164 6.00 -4.45 17.17
N TYR A 165 6.56 -3.24 17.07
CA TYR A 165 7.22 -2.79 15.84
C TYR A 165 8.56 -3.49 15.63
N ALA A 166 9.32 -3.69 16.72
CA ALA A 166 10.52 -4.52 16.69
C ALA A 166 10.19 -5.97 16.32
N ALA A 167 9.10 -6.53 16.86
CA ALA A 167 8.63 -7.89 16.57
C ALA A 167 8.31 -8.07 15.07
N TRP A 168 7.53 -7.16 14.47
CA TRP A 168 7.23 -7.21 13.03
C TRP A 168 8.50 -7.16 12.17
N LEU A 169 9.48 -6.33 12.53
CA LEU A 169 10.77 -6.27 11.82
C LEU A 169 11.60 -7.54 12.00
N ALA A 170 11.52 -8.20 13.15
CA ALA A 170 12.13 -9.50 13.40
C ALA A 170 11.41 -10.65 12.66
N GLY A 171 10.20 -10.42 12.16
CA GLY A 171 9.38 -11.43 11.50
C GLY A 171 8.42 -12.17 12.45
N ASP A 172 8.25 -11.67 13.67
CA ASP A 172 7.19 -12.11 14.56
C ASP A 172 5.91 -11.30 14.26
N TRP A 173 4.99 -11.95 13.57
CA TRP A 173 3.71 -11.36 13.14
C TRP A 173 2.57 -11.62 14.12
N SER A 174 2.82 -12.37 15.20
CA SER A 174 1.83 -12.66 16.23
C SER A 174 1.60 -11.46 17.15
N ALA A 175 2.60 -10.60 17.29
CA ALA A 175 2.49 -9.35 18.03
C ALA A 175 1.47 -8.41 17.38
N THR A 176 0.48 -7.95 18.15
CA THR A 176 -0.56 -7.02 17.70
C THR A 176 -0.72 -5.86 18.67
N LEU A 177 -1.32 -4.77 18.17
CA LEU A 177 -1.70 -3.62 18.97
C LEU A 177 -3.21 -3.67 19.19
N ASP A 178 -3.65 -3.38 20.40
CA ASP A 178 -5.06 -3.13 20.66
C ASP A 178 -5.48 -1.72 20.18
N GLU A 179 -6.76 -1.35 20.39
CA GLU A 179 -7.24 -0.02 19.98
C GLU A 179 -6.63 1.13 20.80
N ALA A 180 -6.09 0.86 21.98
CA ALA A 180 -5.38 1.84 22.82
C ALA A 180 -3.91 2.01 22.41
N GLY A 181 -3.37 1.10 21.60
CA GLY A 181 -1.96 1.08 21.20
C GLY A 181 -1.05 0.35 22.19
N GLU A 182 -1.63 -0.47 23.07
CA GLU A 182 -0.92 -1.37 23.96
C GLU A 182 -0.68 -2.71 23.26
N THR A 183 0.28 -3.49 23.76
CA THR A 183 0.48 -4.88 23.31
C THR A 183 -0.75 -5.70 23.66
N ALA A 184 -1.45 -6.22 22.66
CA ALA A 184 -2.55 -7.15 22.93
C ALA A 184 -1.97 -8.48 23.43
N GLU A 185 -2.48 -8.99 24.57
CA GLU A 185 -2.17 -10.35 25.01
C GLU A 185 -2.72 -11.34 23.98
N SER A 186 -1.91 -12.33 23.59
CA SER A 186 -2.35 -13.38 22.68
C SER A 186 -3.43 -14.22 23.38
N SER A 187 -4.69 -13.94 23.10
CA SER A 187 -5.84 -14.78 23.46
C SER A 187 -5.90 -16.03 22.61
#